data_AF-F2LSB9-F1
#
_entry.id   AF-F2LSB9-F1
#
_cell.length_a   1.000
_cell.length_b   1.000
_cell.length_c   1.000
_cell.angle_alpha   90.00
_cell.angle_beta   90.00
_cell.angle_gamma   90.00
#
_symmetry.space_group_name_H-M   'P 1'
#
loop_
_entity.id
_entity.type
_entity.pdbx_description
1 polymer ?
#
loop_
_entity_poly.entity_id
_entity_poly.type
_entity_poly.pdbx_seq_one_letter_code
_entity_poly.pdbx_strand_id
1 'polypeptide(L)'
;MPTTRFSIRLTQDEFASTAAYLRLGGSTLEIAQKALVDQAKLADLVKEYGRTPEQINKIVQRVYDEWNRRTPSSRVSSEIFETAVAKRPRLAPQSIEIARRALVDGEEYRTLAEEYGLTSARIGQIVKTIYADCEIATVAPHLTETQFKDAVAGRRFTDQTLQIAHAVLVRGESMPDVAQATGMSRQWIHKAVKTVHDAFLARENIPPGWVTETVTAPKDMLSEFRAAVEKKRKAYFSDPS
;
A
#
# COMPACT_ATOMS: atom_id res chain seq x y z
N MET A 1 11.66 -1.35 15.68
CA MET A 1 10.53 -1.78 16.54
C MET A 1 9.41 -2.24 15.62
N PRO A 2 8.76 -3.40 15.83
CA PRO A 2 7.76 -3.89 14.89
C PRO A 2 6.43 -3.19 15.18
N THR A 3 6.24 -2.01 14.58
CA THR A 3 4.94 -1.34 14.56
C THR A 3 4.12 -1.97 13.45
N THR A 4 3.43 -3.07 13.76
CA THR A 4 2.56 -3.75 12.77
C THR A 4 1.11 -3.55 13.21
N ARG A 5 0.58 -2.36 12.95
CA ARG A 5 -0.88 -2.17 12.90
C ARG A 5 -1.33 -2.62 11.52
N PHE A 6 -2.36 -3.44 11.46
CA PHE A 6 -2.97 -3.86 10.20
C PHE A 6 -3.50 -2.61 9.50
N SER A 7 -2.86 -2.21 8.41
CA SER A 7 -2.98 -0.83 7.94
C SER A 7 -4.38 -0.51 7.41
N ILE A 8 -5.14 -1.49 6.89
CA ILE A 8 -6.44 -1.26 6.25
C ILE A 8 -7.54 -2.06 6.94
N ARG A 9 -8.70 -1.44 7.19
CA ARG A 9 -9.87 -2.04 7.83
C ARG A 9 -10.88 -2.59 6.84
N LEU A 10 -10.90 -3.88 6.56
CA LEU A 10 -11.89 -4.45 5.62
C LEU A 10 -13.32 -4.36 6.17
N THR A 11 -14.29 -4.13 5.28
CA THR A 11 -15.70 -4.34 5.65
C THR A 11 -15.98 -5.84 5.85
N GLN A 12 -17.08 -6.16 6.53
CA GLN A 12 -17.48 -7.55 6.74
C GLN A 12 -17.67 -8.30 5.41
N ASP A 13 -18.22 -7.63 4.40
CA ASP A 13 -18.47 -8.21 3.08
C ASP A 13 -17.19 -8.38 2.25
N GLU A 14 -16.30 -7.38 2.28
CA GLU A 14 -14.96 -7.46 1.68
C GLU A 14 -14.17 -8.64 2.25
N PHE A 15 -14.18 -8.76 3.58
CA PHE A 15 -13.54 -9.86 4.29
C PHE A 15 -14.18 -11.21 3.94
N ALA A 16 -15.50 -11.33 4.01
CA ALA A 16 -16.21 -12.58 3.72
C ALA A 16 -15.95 -13.08 2.30
N SER A 17 -16.00 -12.19 1.30
CA SER A 17 -15.69 -12.51 -0.11
C SER A 17 -14.24 -12.96 -0.30
N THR A 18 -13.30 -12.37 0.45
CA THR A 18 -11.88 -12.71 0.37
C THR A 18 -11.58 -14.03 1.10
N ALA A 19 -12.13 -14.22 2.29
CA ALA A 19 -11.98 -15.42 3.10
C ALA A 19 -12.59 -16.65 2.42
N ALA A 20 -13.76 -16.50 1.80
CA ALA A 20 -14.41 -17.56 1.01
C ALA A 20 -13.53 -18.03 -0.15
N TYR A 21 -12.84 -17.09 -0.81
CA TYR A 21 -11.92 -17.41 -1.90
C TYR A 21 -10.66 -18.13 -1.42
N LEU A 22 -10.05 -17.64 -0.33
CA LEU A 22 -8.83 -18.23 0.24
C LEU A 22 -9.06 -19.57 0.94
N ARG A 23 -10.33 -19.94 1.20
CA ARG A 23 -10.72 -21.17 1.93
C ARG A 23 -9.97 -21.29 3.26
N LEU A 24 -9.94 -20.21 4.03
CA LEU A 24 -9.23 -20.15 5.31
C LEU A 24 -9.82 -21.16 6.30
N GLY A 25 -8.95 -21.87 7.03
CA GLY A 25 -9.37 -22.70 8.17
C GLY A 25 -9.83 -21.86 9.36
N GLY A 26 -10.65 -22.43 10.24
CA GLY A 26 -11.37 -21.69 11.29
C GLY A 26 -10.51 -20.73 12.13
N SER A 27 -9.42 -21.20 12.72
CA SER A 27 -8.55 -20.34 13.55
C SER A 27 -7.83 -19.25 12.76
N THR A 28 -7.50 -19.48 11.49
CA THR A 28 -6.89 -18.49 10.61
C THR A 28 -7.91 -17.43 10.18
N LEU A 29 -9.16 -17.86 9.94
CA LEU A 29 -10.27 -16.98 9.59
C LEU A 29 -10.61 -16.03 10.74
N GLU A 30 -10.73 -16.54 11.97
CA GLU A 30 -11.01 -15.71 13.14
C GLU A 30 -9.90 -14.68 13.41
N ILE A 31 -8.62 -15.08 13.34
CA ILE A 31 -7.48 -14.17 13.51
C ILE A 31 -7.55 -13.06 12.46
N ALA A 32 -7.76 -13.41 11.18
CA ALA A 32 -7.81 -12.44 10.10
C ALA A 32 -9.02 -11.51 10.22
N GLN A 33 -10.18 -12.02 10.65
CA GLN A 33 -11.38 -11.21 10.87
C GLN A 33 -11.14 -10.19 11.99
N LYS A 34 -10.67 -10.65 13.16
CA LYS A 34 -10.39 -9.74 14.28
C LYS A 34 -9.35 -8.70 13.93
N ALA A 35 -8.32 -9.08 13.17
CA ALA A 35 -7.28 -8.17 12.74
C ALA A 35 -7.77 -7.13 11.72
N LEU A 36 -8.45 -7.56 10.66
CA LEU A 36 -8.78 -6.71 9.50
C LEU A 36 -10.14 -6.02 9.63
N VAL A 37 -11.13 -6.65 10.26
CA VAL A 37 -12.48 -6.08 10.40
C VAL A 37 -12.62 -5.35 11.73
N ASP A 38 -12.27 -6.04 12.83
CA ASP A 38 -12.45 -5.52 14.20
C ASP A 38 -11.28 -4.64 14.66
N GLN A 39 -10.18 -4.60 13.90
CA GLN A 39 -8.98 -3.83 14.20
C GLN A 39 -8.35 -4.18 15.58
N ALA A 40 -8.41 -5.46 15.96
CA ALA A 40 -7.80 -5.97 17.18
C ALA A 40 -6.28 -5.75 17.18
N LYS A 41 -5.71 -5.44 18.35
CA LYS A 41 -4.27 -5.22 18.47
C LYS A 41 -3.52 -6.54 18.36
N LEU A 42 -2.35 -6.50 17.71
CA LEU A 42 -1.47 -7.66 17.56
C LEU A 42 -1.13 -8.32 18.91
N ALA A 43 -0.90 -7.53 19.97
CA ALA A 43 -0.61 -8.05 21.30
C ALA A 43 -1.78 -8.89 21.88
N ASP A 44 -3.02 -8.46 21.63
CA ASP A 44 -4.21 -9.18 22.09
C ASP A 44 -4.37 -10.49 21.30
N LEU A 45 -4.15 -10.46 19.99
CA LEU A 45 -4.19 -11.64 19.13
C LEU A 45 -3.08 -12.66 19.47
N VAL A 46 -1.86 -12.20 19.77
CA VAL A 46 -0.75 -13.06 20.23
C VAL A 46 -1.15 -13.78 21.52
N LYS A 47 -1.72 -13.05 22.47
CA LYS A 47 -2.15 -13.59 23.77
C LYS A 47 -3.32 -14.56 23.62
N GLU A 48 -4.31 -14.22 22.78
CA GLU A 48 -5.54 -15.01 22.61
C GLU A 48 -5.29 -16.31 21.85
N TYR A 49 -4.47 -16.28 20.79
CA TYR A 49 -4.28 -17.43 19.89
C TYR A 49 -2.96 -18.17 20.11
N GLY A 50 -2.11 -17.72 21.04
CA GLY A 50 -0.83 -18.37 21.36
C GLY A 50 0.16 -18.42 20.20
N ARG A 51 0.02 -17.53 19.22
CA ARG A 51 0.87 -17.46 18.02
C ARG A 51 1.91 -16.37 18.14
N THR A 52 3.02 -16.54 17.45
CA THR A 52 4.03 -15.48 17.32
C THR A 52 3.48 -14.28 16.53
N PRO A 53 3.97 -13.06 16.76
CA PRO A 53 3.64 -11.88 15.97
C PRO A 53 3.80 -12.11 14.46
N GLU A 54 4.87 -12.80 14.05
CA GLU A 54 5.19 -13.11 12.66
C GLU A 54 4.13 -14.03 12.02
N GLN A 55 3.66 -15.03 12.75
CA GLN A 55 2.61 -15.94 12.28
C GLN A 55 1.27 -15.21 12.09
N ILE A 56 0.90 -14.32 13.01
CA ILE A 56 -0.33 -13.52 12.88
C ILE A 56 -0.20 -12.55 11.70
N ASN A 57 0.93 -11.86 11.59
CA ASN A 57 1.20 -10.97 10.47
C ASN A 57 1.13 -11.71 9.12
N LYS A 58 1.69 -12.92 9.00
CA LYS A 58 1.62 -13.72 7.77
C LYS A 58 0.18 -14.07 7.38
N ILE A 59 -0.67 -14.39 8.36
CA ILE A 59 -2.09 -14.69 8.14
C ILE A 59 -2.81 -13.45 7.61
N VAL A 60 -2.62 -12.32 8.28
CA VAL A 60 -3.33 -11.09 7.96
C VAL A 60 -2.86 -10.52 6.62
N GLN A 61 -1.55 -10.54 6.37
CA GLN A 61 -0.96 -10.09 5.12
C GLN A 61 -1.50 -10.90 3.93
N ARG A 62 -1.64 -12.22 4.06
CA ARG A 62 -2.20 -13.07 3.01
C ARG A 62 -3.63 -12.68 2.62
N VAL A 63 -4.48 -12.34 3.60
CA VAL A 63 -5.86 -11.91 3.34
C VAL A 63 -5.88 -10.52 2.71
N TYR A 64 -5.06 -9.61 3.23
CA TYR A 64 -4.91 -8.28 2.68
C TYR A 64 -4.44 -8.28 1.22
N ASP A 65 -3.38 -9.02 0.90
CA ASP A 65 -2.81 -9.10 -0.45
C ASP A 65 -3.84 -9.63 -1.44
N GLU A 66 -4.62 -10.63 -1.05
CA GLU A 66 -5.65 -11.21 -1.91
C GLU A 66 -6.82 -10.26 -2.13
N TRP A 67 -7.27 -9.55 -1.09
CA TRP A 67 -8.27 -8.49 -1.24
C TRP A 67 -7.77 -7.39 -2.19
N ASN A 68 -6.55 -6.89 -1.96
CA ASN A 68 -5.95 -5.82 -2.76
C ASN A 68 -5.71 -6.24 -4.22
N ARG A 69 -5.39 -7.52 -4.46
CA ARG A 69 -5.26 -8.09 -5.81
C ARG A 69 -6.59 -8.09 -6.58
N ARG A 70 -7.70 -8.31 -5.88
CA ARG A 70 -9.04 -8.44 -6.48
C ARG A 70 -9.78 -7.11 -6.59
N THR A 71 -9.45 -6.15 -5.73
CA THR A 71 -10.10 -4.86 -5.65
C THR A 71 -9.03 -3.77 -5.66
N PRO A 72 -8.78 -3.08 -6.80
CA PRO A 72 -7.99 -1.87 -6.83
C PRO A 72 -8.78 -0.79 -6.06
N SER A 73 -8.57 -0.75 -4.75
CA SER A 73 -9.33 0.09 -3.83
C SER A 73 -8.66 1.44 -3.68
N SER A 74 -9.43 2.52 -3.73
CA SER A 74 -8.97 3.86 -3.32
C SER A 74 -8.92 4.03 -1.80
N ARG A 75 -8.96 2.92 -1.04
CA ARG A 75 -8.92 2.94 0.41
C ARG A 75 -7.49 3.14 0.92
N VAL A 76 -7.40 3.75 2.09
CA VAL A 76 -6.12 4.10 2.72
C VAL A 76 -6.12 3.68 4.19
N SER A 77 -4.94 3.61 4.79
CA SER A 77 -4.85 3.33 6.21
C SER A 77 -5.36 4.50 7.05
N SER A 78 -5.81 4.20 8.26
CA SER A 78 -6.17 5.22 9.25
C SER A 78 -4.98 6.17 9.51
N GLU A 79 -3.77 5.63 9.61
CA GLU A 79 -2.56 6.43 9.82
C GLU A 79 -2.23 7.38 8.66
N ILE A 80 -2.36 6.90 7.42
CA ILE A 80 -2.21 7.73 6.21
C ILE A 80 -3.25 8.84 6.20
N PHE A 81 -4.49 8.49 6.51
CA PHE A 81 -5.60 9.42 6.54
C PHE A 81 -5.38 10.54 7.57
N GLU A 82 -5.06 10.17 8.81
CA GLU A 82 -4.79 11.15 9.88
C GLU A 82 -3.58 12.04 9.52
N THR A 83 -2.53 11.46 8.93
CA THR A 83 -1.37 12.22 8.47
C THR A 83 -1.72 13.22 7.37
N ALA A 84 -2.60 12.85 6.44
CA ALA A 84 -3.08 13.73 5.38
C ALA A 84 -3.95 14.87 5.94
N VAL A 85 -4.85 14.55 6.87
CA VAL A 85 -5.76 15.52 7.49
C VAL A 85 -5.03 16.49 8.42
N ALA A 86 -4.03 16.03 9.17
CA ALA A 86 -3.23 16.87 10.07
C ALA A 86 -2.54 18.05 9.34
N LYS A 87 -2.23 17.88 8.05
CA LYS A 87 -1.65 18.93 7.20
C LYS A 87 -2.67 19.99 6.74
N ARG A 88 -3.95 19.83 7.08
CA ARG A 88 -5.04 20.75 6.70
C ARG A 88 -5.93 21.13 7.90
N PRO A 89 -5.47 22.04 8.77
CA PRO A 89 -6.27 22.51 9.91
C PRO A 89 -7.54 23.28 9.53
N ARG A 90 -7.74 23.60 8.24
CA ARG A 90 -8.89 24.37 7.72
C ARG A 90 -9.99 23.50 7.10
N LEU A 91 -9.86 22.17 7.08
CA LEU A 91 -10.92 21.30 6.60
C LEU A 91 -12.11 21.29 7.57
N ALA A 92 -13.32 21.28 7.02
CA ALA A 92 -14.53 21.16 7.84
C ALA A 92 -14.58 19.78 8.51
N PRO A 93 -14.92 19.67 9.81
CA PRO A 93 -15.00 18.39 10.53
C PRO A 93 -15.88 17.35 9.83
N GLN A 94 -17.02 17.79 9.27
CA GLN A 94 -17.91 16.91 8.51
C GLN A 94 -17.24 16.32 7.26
N SER A 95 -16.42 17.10 6.55
CA SER A 95 -15.72 16.62 5.35
C SER A 95 -14.63 15.61 5.70
N ILE A 96 -13.96 15.81 6.84
CA ILE A 96 -12.99 14.85 7.39
C ILE A 96 -13.71 13.53 7.71
N GLU A 97 -14.83 13.60 8.43
CA GLU A 97 -15.57 12.40 8.83
C GLU A 97 -16.11 11.62 7.62
N ILE A 98 -16.72 12.30 6.65
CA ILE A 98 -17.17 11.68 5.39
C ILE A 98 -16.03 10.96 4.69
N ALA A 99 -14.88 11.61 4.54
CA ALA A 99 -13.74 11.01 3.86
C ALA A 99 -13.12 9.87 4.67
N ARG A 100 -13.13 9.94 6.01
CA ARG A 100 -12.66 8.87 6.87
C ARG A 100 -13.51 7.62 6.67
N ARG A 101 -14.83 7.74 6.74
CA ARG A 101 -15.75 6.62 6.56
C ARG A 101 -15.66 6.00 5.17
N ALA A 102 -15.51 6.81 4.13
CA ALA A 102 -15.36 6.29 2.76
C ALA A 102 -13.97 5.66 2.50
N LEU A 103 -12.88 6.33 2.90
CA LEU A 103 -11.52 5.93 2.54
C LEU A 103 -10.89 4.93 3.52
N VAL A 104 -11.27 4.98 4.80
CA VAL A 104 -10.70 4.13 5.86
C VAL A 104 -11.66 3.00 6.22
N ASP A 105 -12.95 3.31 6.39
CA ASP A 105 -13.94 2.29 6.79
C ASP A 105 -14.58 1.59 5.59
N GLY A 106 -14.45 2.15 4.38
CA GLY A 106 -14.94 1.55 3.13
C GLY A 106 -16.44 1.72 2.90
N GLU A 107 -17.07 2.70 3.54
CA GLU A 107 -18.49 2.96 3.36
C GLU A 107 -18.84 3.51 1.98
N GLU A 108 -19.97 3.07 1.44
CA GLU A 108 -20.42 3.49 0.11
C GLU A 108 -20.88 4.95 0.09
N TYR A 109 -20.59 5.64 -1.02
CA TYR A 109 -20.95 7.05 -1.18
C TYR A 109 -22.47 7.28 -1.16
N ARG A 110 -23.27 6.27 -1.48
CA ARG A 110 -24.72 6.33 -1.42
C ARG A 110 -25.21 6.43 0.03
N THR A 111 -24.72 5.54 0.90
CA THR A 111 -25.04 5.55 2.33
C THR A 111 -24.65 6.87 2.98
N LEU A 112 -23.44 7.35 2.70
CA LEU A 112 -22.96 8.64 3.20
C LEU A 112 -23.78 9.82 2.66
N ALA A 113 -24.19 9.78 1.39
CA ALA A 113 -25.03 10.82 0.80
C ALA A 113 -26.40 10.92 1.50
N GLU A 114 -27.04 9.78 1.76
CA GLU A 114 -28.32 9.69 2.46
C GLU A 114 -28.20 10.20 3.91
N GLU A 115 -27.18 9.77 4.65
CA GLU A 115 -26.98 10.15 6.06
C GLU A 115 -26.67 11.64 6.25
N TYR A 116 -25.77 12.20 5.43
CA TYR A 116 -25.36 13.59 5.56
C TYR A 116 -26.25 14.58 4.79
N GLY A 117 -27.29 14.09 4.11
CA GLY A 117 -28.19 14.92 3.30
C GLY A 117 -27.49 15.58 2.11
N LEU A 118 -26.47 14.92 1.54
CA LEU A 118 -25.66 15.42 0.42
C LEU A 118 -25.90 14.59 -0.84
N THR A 119 -25.45 15.08 -2.00
CA THR A 119 -25.44 14.27 -3.23
C THR A 119 -24.22 13.37 -3.26
N SER A 120 -24.32 12.19 -3.90
CA SER A 120 -23.17 11.30 -4.08
C SER A 120 -22.01 11.95 -4.85
N ALA A 121 -22.31 12.90 -5.74
CA ALA A 121 -21.29 13.71 -6.42
C ALA A 121 -20.52 14.61 -5.43
N ARG A 122 -21.22 15.21 -4.45
CA ARG A 122 -20.59 16.02 -3.41
C ARG A 122 -19.72 15.19 -2.49
N ILE A 123 -20.20 14.01 -2.08
CA ILE A 123 -19.40 13.02 -1.33
C ILE A 123 -18.14 12.67 -2.12
N GLY A 124 -18.28 12.33 -3.41
CA GLY A 124 -17.15 12.01 -4.29
C GLY A 124 -16.13 13.14 -4.40
N GLN A 125 -16.54 14.41 -4.42
CA GLN A 125 -15.61 15.55 -4.42
C GLN A 125 -14.84 15.70 -3.09
N ILE A 126 -15.53 15.53 -1.96
CA ILE A 126 -14.92 15.57 -0.62
C ILE A 126 -13.86 14.46 -0.53
N VAL A 127 -14.27 13.23 -0.86
CA VAL A 127 -13.41 12.05 -0.83
C VAL A 127 -12.23 12.21 -1.77
N LYS A 128 -12.43 12.64 -3.03
CA LYS A 128 -11.35 12.84 -4.00
C LYS A 128 -10.32 13.86 -3.54
N THR A 129 -10.76 14.94 -2.89
CA THR A 129 -9.86 16.00 -2.42
C THR A 129 -8.92 15.46 -1.34
N ILE A 130 -9.47 14.74 -0.36
CA ILE A 130 -8.69 14.17 0.73
C ILE A 130 -7.88 12.96 0.24
N TYR A 131 -8.43 12.15 -0.66
CA TYR A 131 -7.72 11.03 -1.28
C TYR A 131 -6.50 11.47 -2.08
N ALA A 132 -6.54 12.60 -2.80
CA ALA A 132 -5.35 13.13 -3.47
C ALA A 132 -4.23 13.50 -2.47
N ASP A 133 -4.60 14.02 -1.28
CA ASP A 133 -3.65 14.28 -0.21
C ASP A 133 -3.17 12.97 0.44
N CYS A 134 -4.03 11.95 0.53
CA CYS A 134 -3.65 10.60 0.93
C CYS A 134 -2.76 9.92 -0.12
N GLU A 135 -2.93 10.17 -1.42
CA GLU A 135 -2.05 9.73 -2.51
C GLU A 135 -0.66 10.34 -2.35
N ILE A 136 -0.62 11.63 -2.03
CA ILE A 136 0.63 12.32 -1.67
C ILE A 136 1.24 11.75 -0.38
N ALA A 137 0.42 11.27 0.57
CA ALA A 137 0.86 10.58 1.78
C ALA A 137 1.16 9.08 1.59
N THR A 138 0.70 8.44 0.49
CA THR A 138 0.86 7.00 0.19
C THR A 138 1.96 6.69 -0.81
N VAL A 139 2.59 7.67 -1.44
CA VAL A 139 3.88 7.42 -2.10
C VAL A 139 5.01 7.34 -1.06
N ALA A 140 4.89 6.35 -0.17
CA ALA A 140 5.97 5.60 0.48
C ALA A 140 5.34 4.59 1.46
N PRO A 141 5.30 3.27 1.16
CA PRO A 141 5.86 2.37 2.16
C PRO A 141 7.24 2.94 2.47
N HIS A 142 7.46 3.36 3.72
CA HIS A 142 8.77 3.90 4.10
C HIS A 142 9.80 2.80 3.81
N LEU A 143 10.68 3.05 2.85
CA LEU A 143 11.79 2.17 2.57
C LEU A 143 12.79 2.31 3.71
N THR A 144 13.26 1.20 4.25
CA THR A 144 14.45 1.24 5.10
C THR A 144 15.65 1.73 4.29
N GLU A 145 16.66 2.27 4.97
CA GLU A 145 17.91 2.71 4.34
C GLU A 145 18.52 1.62 3.44
N THR A 146 18.42 0.35 3.87
CA THR A 146 18.86 -0.82 3.12
C THR A 146 18.01 -1.05 1.87
N GLN A 147 16.68 -1.08 2.00
CA GLN A 147 15.77 -1.24 0.86
C GLN A 147 15.91 -0.11 -0.17
N PHE A 148 16.16 1.13 0.28
CA PHE A 148 16.40 2.25 -0.60
C PHE A 148 17.73 2.09 -1.36
N LYS A 149 18.82 1.79 -0.64
CA LYS A 149 20.13 1.50 -1.26
C LYS A 149 20.04 0.37 -2.27
N ASP A 150 19.29 -0.68 -1.94
CA ASP A 150 19.04 -1.80 -2.82
C ASP A 150 18.17 -1.41 -4.02
N ALA A 151 17.14 -0.60 -3.85
CA ALA A 151 16.29 -0.16 -4.95
C ALA A 151 17.07 0.68 -5.99
N VAL A 152 18.08 1.43 -5.53
CA VAL A 152 18.87 2.31 -6.39
C VAL A 152 20.17 1.69 -6.89
N ALA A 153 20.63 0.58 -6.27
CA ALA A 153 21.83 -0.14 -6.66
C ALA A 153 21.73 -0.67 -8.11
N GLY A 154 22.74 -0.36 -8.92
CA GLY A 154 22.83 -0.82 -10.32
C GLY A 154 21.94 -0.06 -11.30
N ARG A 155 21.25 1.02 -10.89
CA ARG A 155 20.44 1.88 -11.76
C ARG A 155 21.04 3.29 -11.82
N ARG A 156 20.87 3.95 -12.97
CA ARG A 156 21.26 5.35 -13.14
C ARG A 156 20.14 6.27 -12.68
N PHE A 157 20.33 6.88 -11.51
CA PHE A 157 19.53 8.00 -11.02
C PHE A 157 20.40 9.25 -10.94
N THR A 158 19.78 10.42 -11.02
CA THR A 158 20.48 11.67 -10.71
C THR A 158 20.57 11.82 -9.19
N ASP A 159 21.62 12.47 -8.69
CA ASP A 159 21.78 12.76 -7.26
C ASP A 159 20.57 13.51 -6.70
N GLN A 160 20.00 14.40 -7.51
CA GLN A 160 18.81 15.17 -7.16
C GLN A 160 17.57 14.28 -7.01
N THR A 161 17.37 13.32 -7.92
CA THR A 161 16.31 12.30 -7.79
C THR A 161 16.51 11.45 -6.55
N LEU A 162 17.75 11.03 -6.26
CA LEU A 162 18.07 10.22 -5.09
C LEU A 162 17.82 10.98 -3.79
N GLN A 163 18.23 12.25 -3.70
CA GLN A 163 17.99 13.08 -2.51
C GLN A 163 16.50 13.28 -2.24
N ILE A 164 15.72 13.59 -3.28
CA ILE A 164 14.27 13.82 -3.17
C ILE A 164 13.56 12.51 -2.80
N ALA A 165 13.90 11.41 -3.46
CA ALA A 165 13.32 10.11 -3.16
C ALA A 165 13.73 9.62 -1.77
N HIS A 166 14.96 9.88 -1.30
CA HIS A 166 15.40 9.53 0.05
C HIS A 166 14.66 10.36 1.11
N ALA A 167 14.50 11.67 0.87
CA ALA A 167 13.71 12.56 1.72
C ALA A 167 12.29 12.02 1.95
N VAL A 168 11.63 11.61 0.87
CA VAL A 168 10.22 11.18 0.93
C VAL A 168 10.08 9.71 1.32
N LEU A 169 10.82 8.79 0.70
CA LEU A 169 10.68 7.35 0.90
C LEU A 169 11.38 6.81 2.15
N VAL A 170 12.44 7.47 2.63
CA VAL A 170 13.22 6.96 3.79
C VAL A 170 13.02 7.85 5.01
N ARG A 171 13.13 9.17 4.84
CA ARG A 171 13.00 10.13 5.96
C ARG A 171 11.55 10.52 6.27
N GLY A 172 10.59 10.14 5.43
CA GLY A 172 9.17 10.41 5.62
C GLY A 172 8.78 11.88 5.44
N GLU A 173 9.64 12.69 4.81
CA GLU A 173 9.35 14.08 4.54
C GLU A 173 8.20 14.21 3.54
N SER A 174 7.34 15.21 3.73
CA SER A 174 6.21 15.39 2.83
C SER A 174 6.65 16.01 1.50
N MET A 175 6.09 15.55 0.38
CA MET A 175 6.38 16.16 -0.93
C MET A 175 6.13 17.68 -0.98
N PRO A 176 5.11 18.25 -0.30
CA PRO A 176 4.96 19.70 -0.17
C PRO A 176 6.14 20.39 0.53
N ASP A 177 6.65 19.84 1.62
CA ASP A 177 7.77 20.43 2.37
C ASP A 177 9.06 20.33 1.55
N VAL A 178 9.26 19.18 0.90
CA VAL A 178 10.38 18.96 -0.04
C VAL A 178 10.28 19.93 -1.22
N ALA A 179 9.09 20.19 -1.76
CA ALA A 179 8.87 21.17 -2.84
C ALA A 179 9.25 22.58 -2.39
N GLN A 180 8.86 22.97 -1.18
CA GLN A 180 9.19 24.26 -0.61
C GLN A 180 10.70 24.41 -0.35
N ALA A 181 11.35 23.37 0.16
CA ALA A 181 12.78 23.38 0.47
C ALA A 181 13.68 23.36 -0.79
N THR A 182 13.22 22.72 -1.87
CA THR A 182 14.03 22.52 -3.09
C THR A 182 13.65 23.46 -4.24
N GLY A 183 12.53 24.19 -4.11
CA GLY A 183 12.00 25.05 -5.17
C GLY A 183 11.39 24.29 -6.36
N MET A 184 11.22 22.97 -6.23
CA MET A 184 10.75 22.10 -7.31
C MET A 184 9.23 21.99 -7.38
N SER A 185 8.73 21.64 -8.57
CA SER A 185 7.31 21.37 -8.74
C SER A 185 6.92 20.03 -8.08
N ARG A 186 5.72 20.00 -7.48
CA ARG A 186 5.16 18.79 -6.87
C ARG A 186 5.04 17.61 -7.84
N GLN A 187 4.75 17.89 -9.11
CA GLN A 187 4.68 16.86 -10.16
C GLN A 187 6.04 16.22 -10.43
N TRP A 188 7.11 17.02 -10.43
CA TRP A 188 8.46 16.50 -10.60
C TRP A 188 8.87 15.65 -9.40
N ILE A 189 8.58 16.12 -8.17
CA ILE A 189 8.85 15.36 -6.94
C ILE A 189 8.10 14.03 -6.95
N HIS A 190 6.81 14.04 -7.27
CA HIS A 190 6.02 12.83 -7.39
C HIS A 190 6.64 11.85 -8.40
N LYS A 191 7.09 12.35 -9.56
CA LYS A 191 7.77 11.52 -10.57
C LYS A 191 9.09 10.94 -10.04
N ALA A 192 9.91 11.73 -9.37
CA ALA A 192 11.19 11.29 -8.80
C ALA A 192 10.98 10.17 -7.76
N VAL A 193 10.05 10.38 -6.83
CA VAL A 193 9.70 9.41 -5.78
C VAL A 193 9.12 8.14 -6.39
N LYS A 194 8.15 8.27 -7.30
CA LYS A 194 7.54 7.13 -8.00
C LYS A 194 8.55 6.28 -8.75
N THR A 195 9.52 6.90 -9.43
CA THR A 195 10.54 6.16 -10.20
C THR A 195 11.40 5.26 -9.30
N VAL A 196 11.78 5.73 -8.11
CA VAL A 196 12.56 4.94 -7.15
C VAL A 196 11.69 3.87 -6.46
N HIS A 197 10.44 4.19 -6.16
CA HIS A 197 9.49 3.23 -5.61
C HIS A 197 9.17 2.09 -6.59
N ASP A 198 8.96 2.40 -7.86
CA ASP A 198 8.76 1.40 -8.92
C ASP A 198 10.02 0.53 -9.10
N ALA A 199 11.21 1.09 -8.87
CA ALA A 199 12.46 0.34 -8.86
C ALA A 199 12.56 -0.66 -7.71
N PHE A 200 12.11 -0.27 -6.53
CA PHE A 200 11.96 -1.15 -5.37
C PHE A 200 10.97 -2.29 -5.65
N LEU A 201 9.76 -1.98 -6.12
CA LEU A 201 8.73 -2.97 -6.44
C LEU A 201 9.18 -3.96 -7.54
N ALA A 202 9.90 -3.46 -8.55
CA ALA A 202 10.48 -4.31 -9.57
C ALA A 202 11.50 -5.30 -9.01
N ARG A 203 12.16 -4.98 -7.89
CA ARG A 203 13.14 -5.85 -7.21
C ARG A 203 12.50 -6.83 -6.24
N GLU A 204 11.49 -6.41 -5.48
CA GLU A 204 10.69 -7.33 -4.62
C GLU A 204 10.01 -8.44 -5.45
N ASN A 205 9.69 -8.16 -6.72
CA ASN A 205 9.18 -9.15 -7.67
C ASN A 205 10.26 -10.06 -8.31
N ILE A 206 11.53 -9.95 -7.89
CA ILE A 206 12.65 -10.78 -8.37
C ILE A 206 13.03 -11.77 -7.25
N PRO A 207 12.90 -13.09 -7.48
CA PRO A 207 13.28 -14.08 -6.49
C PRO A 207 14.77 -13.95 -6.07
N PRO A 208 15.12 -14.28 -4.81
CA PRO A 208 16.50 -14.34 -4.36
C PRO A 208 17.38 -15.20 -5.29
N GLY A 209 18.56 -14.70 -5.64
CA GLY A 209 19.51 -15.40 -6.52
C GLY A 209 19.26 -15.21 -8.03
N TRP A 210 18.23 -14.45 -8.43
CA TRP A 210 17.99 -14.11 -9.83
C TRP A 210 18.72 -12.82 -10.22
N VAL A 211 19.27 -12.80 -11.43
CA VAL A 211 20.06 -11.68 -11.97
C VAL A 211 19.33 -11.00 -13.13
N THR A 212 19.59 -9.70 -13.33
CA THR A 212 19.06 -8.92 -14.46
C THR A 212 20.19 -8.60 -15.43
N GLU A 213 20.08 -9.09 -16.66
CA GLU A 213 21.07 -8.87 -17.73
C GLU A 213 20.38 -8.29 -18.98
N THR A 214 21.11 -7.48 -19.75
CA THR A 214 20.61 -6.91 -21.02
C THR A 214 21.20 -7.67 -22.21
N VAL A 215 20.34 -8.21 -23.08
CA VAL A 215 20.76 -8.96 -24.27
C VAL A 215 20.08 -8.43 -25.53
N THR A 216 20.80 -8.46 -26.66
CA THR A 216 20.24 -8.22 -27.99
C THR A 216 20.16 -9.55 -28.73
N ALA A 217 18.95 -9.97 -29.12
CA ALA A 217 18.68 -11.25 -29.76
C ALA A 217 17.45 -11.16 -30.69
N PRO A 218 17.25 -12.14 -31.59
CA PRO A 218 16.04 -12.26 -32.39
C PRO A 218 14.74 -12.27 -31.56
N LYS A 219 13.67 -11.70 -32.13
CA LYS A 219 12.41 -11.44 -31.41
C LYS A 219 11.74 -12.71 -30.88
N ASP A 220 11.77 -13.77 -31.68
CA ASP A 220 11.30 -15.11 -31.36
C ASP A 220 12.03 -15.69 -30.13
N MET A 221 13.36 -15.64 -30.12
CA MET A 221 14.16 -16.08 -28.97
C MET A 221 13.86 -15.27 -27.70
N LEU A 222 13.71 -13.94 -27.81
CA LEU A 222 13.34 -13.09 -26.68
C LEU A 222 11.93 -13.42 -26.15
N SER A 223 11.00 -13.80 -27.03
CA SER A 223 9.64 -14.18 -26.66
C SER A 223 9.62 -15.49 -25.87
N GLU A 224 10.35 -16.50 -26.34
CA GLU A 224 10.50 -17.78 -25.64
C GLU A 224 11.19 -17.61 -24.28
N PHE A 225 12.26 -16.82 -24.23
CA PHE A 225 12.96 -16.51 -22.99
C PHE A 225 12.04 -15.84 -21.97
N ARG A 226 11.28 -14.81 -22.38
CA ARG A 226 10.31 -14.13 -21.50
C ARG A 226 9.24 -15.08 -20.96
N ALA A 227 8.72 -15.97 -21.80
CA ALA A 227 7.73 -16.96 -21.37
C ALA A 227 8.30 -17.96 -20.35
N ALA A 228 9.55 -18.40 -20.55
CA ALA A 228 10.25 -19.31 -19.64
C ALA A 228 10.54 -18.65 -18.28
N VAL A 229 11.01 -17.39 -18.28
CA VAL A 229 11.24 -16.59 -17.08
C VAL A 229 9.95 -16.39 -16.31
N GLU A 230 8.85 -16.02 -16.98
CA GLU A 230 7.55 -15.80 -16.33
C GLU A 230 6.97 -17.09 -15.74
N LYS A 231 7.16 -18.24 -16.41
CA LYS A 231 6.76 -19.55 -15.88
C LYS A 231 7.52 -19.88 -14.59
N LYS A 232 8.85 -19.69 -14.58
CA LYS A 232 9.67 -19.89 -13.38
C LYS A 232 9.33 -18.91 -12.26
N ARG A 233 9.02 -17.65 -12.60
CA ARG A 233 8.60 -16.61 -11.65
C ARG A 233 7.30 -17.00 -10.97
N LYS A 234 6.29 -17.41 -11.76
CA LYS A 234 5.01 -17.92 -11.24
C LYS A 234 5.20 -19.13 -10.34
N ALA A 235 6.05 -20.09 -10.72
CA ALA A 235 6.35 -21.24 -9.88
C ALA A 235 6.93 -20.84 -8.51
N TYR A 236 7.92 -19.94 -8.50
CA TYR A 236 8.54 -19.45 -7.25
C TYR A 236 7.54 -18.77 -6.30
N PHE A 237 6.66 -17.92 -6.83
CA PHE A 237 5.67 -17.20 -6.01
C PHE A 237 4.39 -17.99 -5.72
N SER A 238 4.20 -19.16 -6.33
CA SER A 238 3.02 -20.02 -6.12
C SER A 238 3.30 -21.21 -5.19
N ASP A 239 4.56 -21.49 -4.87
CA ASP A 239 4.97 -22.63 -4.05
C ASP A 239 5.27 -22.16 -2.60
N PRO A 240 4.42 -22.50 -1.61
CA PRO A 240 4.66 -22.13 -0.22
C PRO A 240 5.64 -23.15 0.39
N SER A 241 6.94 -22.89 0.25
CA SER A 241 7.95 -23.53 1.11
C SER A 241 7.90 -22.97 2.53
#